data_AF-A0A7L7IKT0-F1
#
_entry.id   AF-A0A7L7IKT0-F1
#
_cell.length_a   1.000
_cell.length_b   1.000
_cell.length_c   1.000
_cell.angle_alpha   90.00
_cell.angle_beta   90.00
_cell.angle_gamma   90.00
#
_symmetry.space_group_name_H-M   'P 1'
#
loop_
_entity.id
_entity.type
_entity.pdbx_description
1 polymer ?
#
loop_
_entity_poly.entity_id
_entity_poly.type
_entity_poly.pdbx_seq_one_letter_code
_entity_poly.pdbx_strand_id
1 'polypeptide(L)'
;MSELIIGILTHTPVWVWVLFIFLISRGIKARKPAIVTLEKLAIIPAIFLVWDIYDLVIYRQLTLTTVALWIAGIVAGAALGFMLIKSAAITRAAAPRSISRQADYSALPFMMLAFLVKYVLGVMSAISPQTLQQPAMSAFAIVSGGVFAGVFIGKFIRYTSVFLARVPA
;
A
#
# COMPACT_ATOMS: atom_id res chain seq x y z
N MET A 1 -7.22 29.51 8.23
CA MET A 1 -6.49 28.22 8.06
C MET A 1 -6.90 27.18 9.09
N SER A 2 -6.96 27.53 10.38
CA SER A 2 -7.42 26.61 11.45
C SER A 2 -8.81 26.04 11.21
N GLU A 3 -9.79 26.85 10.80
CA GLU A 3 -11.18 26.38 10.57
C GLU A 3 -11.28 25.34 9.44
N LEU A 4 -10.50 25.50 8.37
CA LEU A 4 -10.45 24.53 7.27
C LEU A 4 -9.87 23.19 7.72
N ILE A 5 -8.82 23.21 8.56
CA ILE A 5 -8.22 22.00 9.12
C ILE A 5 -9.21 21.31 10.06
N ILE A 6 -9.89 22.06 10.92
CA ILE A 6 -10.89 21.52 11.84
C ILE A 6 -12.02 20.87 11.04
N GLY A 7 -12.55 21.55 10.01
CA GLY A 7 -13.60 21.01 9.14
C GLY A 7 -13.20 19.69 8.47
N ILE A 8 -11.98 19.60 7.93
CA ILE A 8 -11.45 18.36 7.34
C ILE A 8 -11.41 17.23 8.38
N LEU A 9 -10.92 17.51 9.59
CA LEU A 9 -10.80 16.51 10.64
C LEU A 9 -12.16 16.04 11.17
N THR A 10 -13.13 16.95 11.30
CA THR A 10 -14.48 16.63 11.80
C THR A 10 -15.32 15.88 10.79
N HIS A 11 -15.12 16.12 9.49
CA HIS A 11 -15.84 15.43 8.42
C HIS A 11 -15.12 14.17 7.91
N THR A 12 -13.92 13.88 8.41
CA THR A 12 -13.23 12.62 8.11
C THR A 12 -13.97 11.44 8.75
N PRO A 13 -14.44 10.45 7.95
CA PRO A 13 -15.16 9.31 8.49
C PRO A 13 -14.34 8.50 9.50
N VAL A 14 -15.01 7.94 10.51
CA VAL A 14 -14.38 7.16 11.60
C VAL A 14 -13.51 6.01 11.07
N TRP A 15 -13.93 5.35 9.98
CA TRP A 15 -13.17 4.23 9.41
C TRP A 15 -11.78 4.62 8.91
N VAL A 16 -11.57 5.87 8.50
CA VAL A 16 -10.26 6.40 8.08
C VAL A 16 -9.29 6.44 9.26
N TRP A 17 -9.76 6.87 10.43
CA TRP A 17 -8.99 6.86 11.67
C TRP A 17 -8.66 5.45 12.14
N VAL A 18 -9.63 4.53 12.03
CA VAL A 18 -9.40 3.10 12.33
C VAL A 18 -8.29 2.55 11.43
N LEU A 19 -8.33 2.85 10.13
CA LEU A 19 -7.30 2.43 9.19
C LEU A 19 -5.93 3.06 9.51
N PHE A 20 -5.90 4.35 9.87
CA PHE A 20 -4.68 5.05 10.26
C PHE A 20 -4.00 4.38 11.45
N ILE A 21 -4.75 4.15 12.54
CA ILE A 21 -4.25 3.48 13.75
C ILE A 21 -3.79 2.05 13.43
N PHE A 22 -4.57 1.32 12.62
CA PHE A 22 -4.20 -0.02 12.17
C PHE A 22 -2.86 -0.02 11.42
N LEU A 23 -2.67 0.89 10.45
CA LEU A 23 -1.44 0.99 9.67
C LEU A 23 -0.23 1.38 10.53
N ILE A 24 -0.38 2.33 11.47
CA ILE A 24 0.67 2.67 12.43
C ILE A 24 1.05 1.45 13.26
N SER A 25 0.06 0.77 13.85
CA SER A 25 0.29 -0.42 14.68
C SER A 25 1.03 -1.51 13.89
N ARG A 26 0.60 -1.78 12.66
CA ARG A 26 1.24 -2.77 11.78
C ARG A 26 2.65 -2.36 11.35
N GLY A 27 2.86 -1.08 11.03
CA GLY A 27 4.17 -0.56 10.66
C GLY A 27 5.17 -0.58 11.82
N ILE A 28 4.75 -0.25 13.05
CA ILE A 28 5.59 -0.37 14.25
C ILE A 28 5.91 -1.84 14.52
N LYS A 29 4.93 -2.74 14.45
CA LYS A 29 5.15 -4.19 14.60
C LYS A 29 6.08 -4.76 13.53
N ALA A 30 6.13 -4.15 12.35
CA ALA A 30 7.05 -4.58 11.28
C ALA A 30 8.52 -4.29 11.58
N ARG A 31 8.82 -3.36 12.50
CA ARG A 31 10.19 -3.04 12.91
C ARG A 31 10.80 -4.06 13.88
N LYS A 32 10.04 -5.07 14.30
CA LYS A 32 10.51 -6.15 15.16
C LYS A 32 10.58 -7.44 14.36
N PRO A 33 11.63 -8.27 14.54
CA PRO A 33 11.63 -9.62 14.00
C PRO A 33 10.39 -10.39 14.48
N ALA A 34 9.76 -11.14 13.58
CA ALA A 34 8.56 -11.88 13.89
C ALA A 34 8.38 -13.09 12.97
N ILE A 35 7.74 -14.13 13.52
CA ILE A 35 7.21 -15.24 12.73
C ILE A 35 5.80 -14.86 12.27
N VAL A 36 5.58 -14.81 10.96
CA VAL A 36 4.32 -14.36 10.37
C VAL A 36 3.89 -15.32 9.27
N THR A 37 2.60 -15.63 9.21
CA THR A 37 2.03 -16.44 8.13
C THR A 37 1.89 -15.62 6.85
N LEU A 38 1.93 -16.28 5.69
CA LEU A 38 1.75 -15.62 4.40
C LEU A 38 0.40 -14.89 4.29
N GLU A 39 -0.68 -15.43 4.87
CA GLU A 39 -2.00 -14.81 4.88
C GLU A 39 -1.97 -13.46 5.59
N LYS A 40 -1.33 -13.40 6.77
CA LYS A 40 -1.20 -12.16 7.54
C LYS A 40 -0.32 -11.13 6.83
N LEU A 41 0.61 -11.56 5.98
CA LEU A 41 1.42 -10.66 5.15
C LEU A 41 0.65 -10.14 3.94
N ALA A 42 -0.32 -10.91 3.42
CA ALA A 42 -1.16 -10.53 2.29
C ALA A 42 -2.23 -9.47 2.65
N ILE A 43 -2.58 -9.31 3.94
CA ILE A 43 -3.62 -8.36 4.38
C ILE A 43 -3.34 -6.94 3.90
N ILE A 44 -2.12 -6.42 4.09
CA ILE A 44 -1.79 -5.04 3.74
C ILE A 44 -1.80 -4.79 2.22
N PRO A 45 -1.12 -5.59 1.39
CA PRO A 45 -1.23 -5.41 -0.06
C PRO A 45 -2.68 -5.57 -0.53
N ALA A 46 -3.47 -6.47 0.05
CA ALA A 46 -4.88 -6.60 -0.31
C ALA A 46 -5.69 -5.34 0.02
N ILE A 47 -5.53 -4.77 1.22
CA ILE A 47 -6.21 -3.52 1.60
C ILE A 47 -5.87 -2.39 0.62
N PHE A 48 -4.59 -2.17 0.35
CA PHE A 48 -4.17 -1.10 -0.55
C PHE A 48 -4.63 -1.35 -1.98
N LEU A 49 -4.52 -2.59 -2.49
CA LEU A 49 -4.95 -2.93 -3.84
C LEU A 49 -6.46 -2.78 -4.02
N VAL A 50 -7.27 -3.28 -3.08
CA VAL A 50 -8.73 -3.15 -3.15
C VAL A 50 -9.16 -1.69 -3.06
N TRP A 51 -8.55 -0.92 -2.15
CA TRP A 51 -8.83 0.51 -2.05
C TRP A 51 -8.44 1.23 -3.35
N ASP A 52 -7.32 0.85 -3.95
CA ASP A 52 -6.87 1.48 -5.20
C ASP A 52 -7.76 1.14 -6.40
N ILE A 53 -8.21 -0.12 -6.51
CA ILE A 53 -9.19 -0.55 -7.51
C ILE A 53 -10.51 0.20 -7.29
N TYR A 54 -10.97 0.31 -6.04
CA TYR A 54 -12.18 1.07 -5.72
C TYR A 54 -12.05 2.52 -6.22
N ASP A 55 -10.95 3.20 -5.92
CA ASP A 55 -10.76 4.59 -6.36
C ASP A 55 -10.71 4.70 -7.89
N LEU A 56 -10.07 3.74 -8.56
CA LEU A 56 -9.98 3.67 -10.01
C LEU A 56 -11.35 3.48 -10.67
N VAL A 57 -12.19 2.59 -10.11
CA VAL A 57 -13.52 2.27 -10.67
C VAL A 57 -14.53 3.38 -10.38
N ILE A 58 -14.50 3.95 -9.18
CA ILE A 58 -15.51 4.90 -8.72
C ILE A 58 -15.22 6.32 -9.19
N TYR A 59 -13.95 6.75 -9.19
CA TYR A 59 -13.60 8.16 -9.42
C TYR A 59 -12.92 8.42 -10.76
N ARG A 60 -12.65 7.40 -11.58
CA ARG A 60 -11.95 7.55 -12.87
C ARG A 60 -12.70 6.88 -14.01
N GLN A 61 -12.51 7.43 -15.20
CA GLN A 61 -12.99 6.78 -16.41
C GLN A 61 -12.02 5.65 -16.80
N LEU A 62 -12.56 4.44 -16.94
CA LEU A 62 -11.82 3.25 -17.33
C LEU A 62 -11.53 3.28 -18.84
N THR A 63 -10.48 3.99 -19.20
CA THR A 63 -9.90 3.99 -20.55
C THR A 63 -8.68 3.08 -20.59
N LEU A 64 -8.27 2.67 -21.80
CA LEU A 64 -7.03 1.90 -21.97
C LEU A 64 -5.82 2.63 -21.38
N THR A 65 -5.74 3.95 -21.57
CA THR A 65 -4.66 4.79 -21.01
C THR A 65 -4.67 4.80 -19.49
N THR A 66 -5.85 4.97 -18.87
CA THR A 66 -5.99 4.94 -17.40
C THR A 66 -5.50 3.62 -16.83
N VAL A 67 -5.93 2.50 -17.41
CA VAL A 67 -5.54 1.15 -16.96
C VAL A 67 -4.05 0.90 -17.19
N ALA A 68 -3.51 1.33 -18.33
CA ALA A 68 -2.08 1.18 -18.63
C ALA A 68 -1.21 1.96 -17.64
N LEU A 69 -1.58 3.21 -17.31
CA LEU A 69 -0.88 4.01 -16.30
C LEU A 69 -0.94 3.36 -14.92
N TRP A 70 -2.10 2.83 -14.55
CA TRP A 70 -2.28 2.13 -13.28
C TRP A 70 -1.40 0.87 -13.18
N ILE A 71 -1.40 0.03 -14.23
CA ILE A 71 -0.56 -1.17 -14.30
C ILE A 71 0.92 -0.78 -14.27
N ALA A 72 1.33 0.25 -15.01
CA ALA A 72 2.71 0.74 -14.98
C ALA A 72 3.11 1.17 -13.56
N GLY A 73 2.22 1.85 -12.84
CA GLY A 73 2.40 2.18 -11.42
C GLY A 73 2.58 0.93 -10.56
N ILE A 74 1.71 -0.07 -10.69
CA ILE A 74 1.82 -1.34 -9.96
C ILE A 74 3.15 -2.03 -10.23
N VAL A 75 3.56 -2.14 -11.50
CA VAL A 75 4.81 -2.81 -11.88
C VAL A 75 6.01 -2.06 -11.31
N ALA A 76 6.06 -0.74 -11.43
CA ALA A 76 7.13 0.09 -10.88
C ALA A 76 7.20 -0.02 -9.35
N GLY A 77 6.05 0.07 -8.69
CA GLY A 77 5.93 -0.13 -7.24
C GLY A 77 6.38 -1.52 -6.82
N ALA A 78 5.96 -2.57 -7.53
CA ALA A 78 6.31 -3.95 -7.22
C ALA A 78 7.81 -4.22 -7.38
N ALA A 79 8.45 -3.68 -8.42
CA ALA A 79 9.90 -3.74 -8.56
C ALA A 79 10.60 -3.10 -7.35
N LEU A 80 10.19 -1.89 -6.97
CA LEU A 80 10.75 -1.18 -5.81
C LEU A 80 10.52 -1.95 -4.50
N GLY A 81 9.31 -2.44 -4.27
CA GLY A 81 8.94 -3.24 -3.10
C GLY A 81 9.74 -4.54 -3.00
N PHE A 82 9.96 -5.22 -4.11
CA PHE A 82 10.77 -6.42 -4.18
C PHE A 82 12.24 -6.15 -3.82
N MET A 83 12.81 -5.04 -4.33
CA MET A 83 14.20 -4.64 -4.05
C MET A 83 14.43 -4.21 -2.60
N LEU A 84 13.42 -3.64 -1.93
CA LEU A 84 13.51 -3.23 -0.52
C LEU A 84 13.69 -4.39 0.45
N ILE A 85 13.32 -5.61 0.04
CA ILE A 85 13.37 -6.80 0.89
C ILE A 85 14.59 -7.64 0.55
N LYS A 86 15.59 -7.61 1.45
CA LYS A 86 16.78 -8.46 1.36
C LYS A 86 16.39 -9.91 1.66
N SER A 87 16.61 -10.83 0.71
CA SER A 87 16.27 -12.26 0.88
C SER A 87 17.01 -12.92 2.03
N ALA A 88 18.26 -12.53 2.28
CA ALA A 88 19.08 -13.03 3.39
C ALA A 88 18.48 -12.74 4.78
N ALA A 89 17.50 -11.83 4.85
CA ALA A 89 16.81 -11.44 6.08
C ALA A 89 15.49 -12.21 6.28
N ILE A 90 15.21 -13.26 5.50
CA ILE A 90 14.00 -14.07 5.56
C ILE A 90 14.39 -15.55 5.64
N THR A 91 13.88 -16.26 6.64
CA THR A 91 14.01 -17.72 6.74
C THR A 91 12.65 -18.37 6.88
N ARG A 92 12.51 -19.63 6.45
CA ARG A 92 11.27 -20.39 6.70
C ARG A 92 11.17 -20.67 8.19
N ALA A 93 9.98 -20.51 8.76
CA ALA A 93 9.72 -20.90 10.14
C ALA A 93 9.26 -22.37 10.19
N ALA A 94 9.42 -23.02 11.34
CA ALA A 94 8.94 -24.39 11.56
C ALA A 94 7.41 -24.52 11.49
N ALA A 95 6.69 -23.41 11.70
CA ALA A 95 5.24 -23.35 11.61
C ALA A 95 4.77 -23.40 10.14
N PRO A 96 3.62 -24.06 9.84
CA PRO A 96 3.07 -24.12 8.49
C PRO A 96 2.88 -22.73 7.87
N ARG A 97 3.24 -22.59 6.58
CA ARG A 97 3.04 -21.37 5.77
C ARG A 97 3.54 -20.08 6.43
N SER A 98 4.59 -20.19 7.25
CA SER A 98 5.14 -19.10 8.04
C SER A 98 6.57 -18.79 7.64
N ILE A 99 6.91 -17.51 7.67
CA ILE A 99 8.28 -17.03 7.51
C ILE A 99 8.72 -16.33 8.78
N SER A 100 9.99 -16.52 9.14
CA SER A 100 10.69 -15.64 10.06
C SER A 100 11.24 -14.48 9.25
N ARG A 101 10.74 -13.28 9.52
CA ARG A 101 11.27 -12.05 8.91
C ARG A 101 12.05 -11.27 9.95
N GLN A 102 13.13 -10.65 9.50
CA GLN A 102 13.81 -9.61 10.25
C GLN A 102 12.96 -8.31 10.29
N ALA A 103 13.43 -7.34 11.06
CA ALA A 103 12.82 -6.01 11.11
C ALA A 103 12.75 -5.35 9.72
N ASP A 104 11.56 -4.93 9.31
CA ASP A 104 11.30 -4.12 8.12
C ASP A 104 11.06 -2.66 8.52
N TYR A 105 12.10 -1.85 8.44
CA TYR A 105 12.05 -0.41 8.73
C TYR A 105 11.37 0.40 7.63
N SER A 106 11.29 -0.13 6.40
CA SER A 106 10.67 0.56 5.27
C SER A 106 9.14 0.45 5.28
N ALA A 107 8.57 -0.55 5.97
CA ALA A 107 7.13 -0.78 6.01
C ALA A 107 6.33 0.44 6.53
N LEU A 108 6.72 1.01 7.69
CA LEU A 108 5.97 2.12 8.28
C LEU A 108 6.01 3.39 7.42
N PRO A 109 7.17 3.89 6.94
CA PRO A 109 7.21 5.06 6.06
C PRO A 109 6.33 4.90 4.82
N PHE A 110 6.39 3.75 4.13
CA PHE A 110 5.56 3.52 2.94
C PHE A 110 4.07 3.45 3.27
N MET A 111 3.67 2.83 4.39
CA MET A 111 2.26 2.80 4.81
C MET A 111 1.74 4.20 5.12
N MET A 112 2.55 5.01 5.82
CA MET A 112 2.16 6.37 6.18
C MET A 112 2.11 7.29 4.96
N LEU A 113 3.07 7.17 4.05
CA LEU A 113 3.09 7.93 2.81
C LEU A 113 1.90 7.57 1.92
N ALA A 114 1.63 6.28 1.73
CA ALA A 114 0.49 5.81 0.95
C ALA A 114 -0.85 6.28 1.54
N PHE A 115 -1.00 6.16 2.87
CA PHE A 115 -2.19 6.65 3.58
C PHE A 115 -2.36 8.16 3.41
N LEU A 116 -1.29 8.95 3.60
CA LEU A 116 -1.35 10.40 3.51
C LEU A 116 -1.74 10.86 2.10
N VAL A 117 -1.13 10.27 1.05
CA VAL A 117 -1.47 10.59 -0.33
C VAL A 117 -2.94 10.26 -0.62
N LYS A 118 -3.41 9.05 -0.25
CA LYS A 118 -4.82 8.67 -0.45
C LYS A 118 -5.78 9.54 0.37
N TYR A 119 -5.41 9.91 1.59
CA TYR A 119 -6.19 10.81 2.43
C TYR A 119 -6.33 12.20 1.79
N VAL A 120 -5.22 12.80 1.35
CA VAL A 120 -5.25 14.11 0.67
C VAL A 120 -6.07 14.03 -0.62
N LEU A 121 -5.91 12.97 -1.42
CA LEU A 121 -6.72 12.74 -2.62
C LEU A 121 -8.22 12.60 -2.27
N GLY A 122 -8.57 11.90 -1.20
CA GLY A 122 -9.95 11.76 -0.71
C GLY A 122 -10.54 13.07 -0.18
N VAL A 123 -9.75 13.89 0.51
CA VAL A 123 -10.16 15.24 0.93
C VAL A 123 -10.38 16.13 -0.30
N MET A 124 -9.47 16.08 -1.28
CA MET A 124 -9.62 16.84 -2.52
C MET A 124 -10.84 16.37 -3.33
N SER A 125 -11.17 15.08 -3.33
CA SER A 125 -12.37 14.59 -4.03
C SER A 125 -13.66 15.08 -3.40
N ALA A 126 -13.66 15.34 -2.08
CA ALA A 126 -14.81 15.90 -1.37
C ALA A 126 -14.92 17.43 -1.53
N ILE A 127 -13.79 18.15 -1.51
CA ILE A 127 -13.79 19.63 -1.49
C ILE A 127 -13.75 20.24 -2.89
N SER A 128 -12.95 19.68 -3.80
CA SER A 128 -12.78 20.18 -5.16
C SER A 128 -12.65 19.04 -6.18
N PRO A 129 -13.76 18.34 -6.50
CA PRO A 129 -13.76 17.25 -7.46
C PRO A 129 -13.16 17.65 -8.82
N GLN A 130 -13.36 18.90 -9.24
CA GLN A 130 -12.89 19.44 -10.51
C GLN A 130 -11.36 19.45 -10.61
N THR A 131 -10.65 19.67 -9.51
CA THR A 131 -9.18 19.62 -9.47
C THR A 131 -8.67 18.21 -9.77
N LEU A 132 -9.34 17.16 -9.27
CA LEU A 132 -8.96 15.78 -9.56
C LEU A 132 -9.28 15.34 -10.99
N GLN A 133 -10.19 16.02 -11.68
CA GLN A 133 -10.51 15.75 -13.09
C GLN A 133 -9.46 16.34 -14.05
N GLN A 134 -8.58 17.23 -13.57
CA GLN A 134 -7.49 17.75 -14.39
C GLN A 134 -6.53 16.61 -14.77
N PRO A 135 -6.05 16.54 -16.03
CA PRO A 135 -5.27 15.40 -16.52
C PRO A 135 -4.05 15.07 -15.65
N ALA A 136 -3.29 16.07 -15.23
CA ALA A 136 -2.09 15.87 -14.41
C ALA A 136 -2.43 15.31 -13.01
N MET A 137 -3.48 15.83 -12.37
CA MET A 137 -3.88 15.40 -11.03
C MET A 137 -4.53 14.01 -11.06
N SER A 138 -5.32 13.73 -12.10
CA SER A 138 -5.89 12.41 -12.35
C SER A 138 -4.80 11.37 -12.57
N ALA A 139 -3.82 11.67 -13.44
CA ALA A 139 -2.66 10.81 -13.67
C ALA A 139 -1.84 10.60 -12.39
N PHE A 140 -1.60 11.66 -11.61
CA PHE A 140 -0.93 11.54 -10.31
C PHE A 140 -1.66 10.60 -9.36
N ALA A 141 -2.99 10.72 -9.24
CA ALA A 141 -3.79 9.85 -8.39
C ALA A 141 -3.72 8.38 -8.86
N ILE A 142 -3.82 8.12 -10.16
CA ILE A 142 -3.75 6.78 -10.75
C ILE A 142 -2.37 6.16 -10.52
N VAL A 143 -1.30 6.90 -10.83
CA VAL A 143 0.07 6.40 -10.74
C VAL A 143 0.50 6.21 -9.29
N SER A 144 0.24 7.19 -8.41
CA SER A 144 0.60 7.08 -6.99
C SER A 144 -0.14 5.92 -6.32
N GLY A 145 -1.42 5.75 -6.61
CA GLY A 145 -2.22 4.60 -6.17
C GLY A 145 -1.57 3.26 -6.56
N GLY A 146 -1.32 3.10 -7.87
CA GLY A 146 -0.70 1.89 -8.41
C GLY A 146 0.69 1.63 -7.82
N VAL A 147 1.53 2.66 -7.70
CA VAL A 147 2.87 2.54 -7.09
C VAL A 147 2.77 2.05 -5.65
N PHE A 148 1.92 2.64 -4.82
CA PHE A 148 1.82 2.23 -3.41
C PHE A 148 1.28 0.81 -3.25
N ALA A 149 0.23 0.45 -3.99
CA ALA A 149 -0.27 -0.93 -4.02
C ALA A 149 0.83 -1.90 -4.50
N GLY A 150 1.53 -1.52 -5.56
CA GLY A 150 2.67 -2.23 -6.14
C GLY A 150 3.76 -2.50 -5.11
N VAL A 151 4.20 -1.50 -4.33
CA VAL A 151 5.26 -1.68 -3.31
C VAL A 151 4.91 -2.81 -2.33
N PHE A 152 3.68 -2.85 -1.82
CA PHE A 152 3.29 -3.93 -0.90
C PHE A 152 3.16 -5.28 -1.61
N ILE A 153 2.71 -5.30 -2.86
CA ILE A 153 2.65 -6.51 -3.69
C ILE A 153 4.07 -7.06 -3.94
N GLY A 154 5.02 -6.22 -4.34
CA GLY A 154 6.41 -6.59 -4.58
C GLY A 154 7.09 -7.18 -3.34
N LYS A 155 6.87 -6.56 -2.17
CA LYS A 155 7.31 -7.12 -0.89
C LYS A 155 6.72 -8.51 -0.64
N PHE A 156 5.42 -8.68 -0.88
CA PHE A 156 4.74 -9.96 -0.71
C PHE A 156 5.28 -11.03 -1.67
N ILE A 157 5.50 -10.69 -2.94
CA ILE A 157 6.15 -11.58 -3.92
C ILE A 157 7.54 -12.01 -3.43
N ARG A 158 8.33 -11.09 -2.84
CA ARG A 158 9.62 -11.46 -2.27
C ARG A 158 9.49 -12.47 -1.13
N TYR A 159 8.55 -12.25 -0.20
CA TYR A 159 8.29 -13.19 0.90
C TYR A 159 7.86 -14.58 0.41
N THR A 160 6.97 -14.65 -0.58
CA THR A 160 6.52 -15.93 -1.15
C THR A 160 7.62 -16.62 -1.96
N SER A 161 8.45 -15.86 -2.69
CA SER A 161 9.57 -16.43 -3.46
C SER A 161 10.56 -17.16 -2.56
N VAL A 162 10.89 -16.60 -1.38
CA VAL A 162 11.75 -17.26 -0.38
C VAL A 162 11.05 -18.47 0.26
N PHE A 163 9.74 -18.36 0.52
CA PHE A 163 8.95 -19.49 1.01
C PHE A 163 8.85 -20.64 0.00
N LEU A 164 8.94 -20.38 -1.31
CA LEU A 164 8.83 -21.40 -2.36
C LEU A 164 10.19 -21.96 -2.80
N ALA A 165 11.26 -21.17 -2.76
CA ALA A 165 12.62 -21.60 -3.10
C ALA A 165 13.03 -22.78 -2.20
N ARG A 166 13.03 -24.00 -2.75
CA ARG A 166 13.46 -25.23 -2.07
C ARG A 166 14.95 -25.07 -1.71
N VAL A 167 15.31 -25.38 -0.46
CA VAL A 167 16.71 -25.74 -0.18
C VAL A 167 16.93 -27.08 -0.91
N PRO A 168 17.96 -27.22 -1.76
CA PRO A 168 18.31 -28.52 -2.32
C PRO A 168 18.52 -29.49 -1.14
N ALA A 169 17.94 -30.68 -1.24
CA ALA A 169 18.10 -31.74 -0.25
C ALA A 169 19.57 -32.13 -0.08
#